data_AF-K5B7P1-F1
#
_entry.id   AF-K5B7P1-F1
#
_cell.length_a   1.000
_cell.length_b   1.000
_cell.length_c   1.000
_cell.angle_alpha   90.00
_cell.angle_beta   90.00
_cell.angle_gamma   90.00
#
_symmetry.space_group_name_H-M   'P 1'
#
loop_
_entity.id
_entity.type
_entity.pdbx_description
1 polymer ?
#
loop_
_entity_poly.entity_id
_entity_poly.type
_entity_poly.pdbx_seq_one_letter_code
_entity_poly.pdbx_strand_id
1 'polypeptide(L)' 'MAKDHGPSVKNDKQYEGLRKKEMSKSRAAAIANSPGSSRRGGKKSG' A
#
# COMPACT_ATOMS: atom_id res chain seq x y z
N MET A 1 11.42 -3.93 -16.30
CA MET A 1 10.30 -4.12 -15.35
C MET A 1 10.88 -4.26 -13.94
N ALA A 2 11.33 -3.15 -13.35
CA ALA A 2 11.86 -3.18 -11.99
C ALA A 2 10.69 -3.51 -11.05
N LYS A 3 10.69 -4.72 -10.51
CA LYS A 3 9.84 -5.12 -9.39
C LYS A 3 10.34 -4.37 -8.16
N ASP A 4 10.17 -3.05 -8.16
CA ASP A 4 10.57 -2.19 -7.05
C ASP A 4 9.79 -2.53 -5.79
N HIS A 5 8.62 -3.13 -5.96
CA HIS A 5 7.93 -3.92 -4.97
C HIS A 5 8.68 -5.25 -4.84
N GLY A 6 9.61 -5.33 -3.87
CA GLY A 6 10.24 -6.60 -3.52
C GLY A 6 9.18 -7.67 -3.17
N PRO A 7 9.56 -8.96 -3.10
CA PRO A 7 8.63 -10.10 -2.88
C PRO A 7 7.83 -10.01 -1.56
N SER A 8 8.14 -9.04 -0.72
CA SER A 8 7.44 -8.74 0.51
C SER A 8 6.10 -8.03 0.33
N VAL A 9 5.74 -7.56 -0.88
CA VAL A 9 4.43 -6.93 -1.13
C VAL A 9 3.35 -7.99 -1.27
N LYS A 10 2.43 -8.06 -0.29
CA LYS A 10 1.35 -9.06 -0.27
C LYS A 10 0.20 -8.75 -1.22
N ASN A 11 0.04 -7.50 -1.64
CA ASN A 11 -1.04 -7.06 -2.50
C ASN A 11 -0.56 -6.04 -3.56
N ASP A 12 -0.07 -6.56 -4.68
CA ASP A 12 0.48 -5.75 -5.78
C ASP A 12 -0.55 -4.83 -6.42
N LYS A 13 -1.80 -5.28 -6.58
CA LYS A 13 -2.88 -4.45 -7.15
C LYS A 13 -3.12 -3.20 -6.32
N GLN A 14 -3.11 -3.35 -4.99
CA GLN A 14 -3.26 -2.23 -4.08
C GLN A 14 -2.01 -1.35 -4.07
N TYR A 15 -0.81 -1.93 -4.08
CA TYR A 15 0.45 -1.19 -4.16
C TYR A 15 0.51 -0.31 -5.42
N GLU A 16 0.23 -0.86 -6.59
CA GLU A 16 0.21 -0.14 -7.87
C GLU A 16 -0.84 0.98 -7.88
N GLY A 17 -2.03 0.72 -7.34
CA GLY A 17 -3.07 1.74 -7.18
C GLY A 17 -2.64 2.89 -6.27
N LEU A 18 -1.85 2.61 -5.22
CA LEU A 18 -1.28 3.63 -4.34
C LEU A 18 -0.11 4.37 -5.01
N ARG A 19 0.74 3.68 -5.78
CA ARG A 19 1.82 4.30 -6.56
C ARG A 19 1.27 5.27 -7.62
N LYS A 20 0.15 4.93 -8.26
CA LYS A 20 -0.56 5.81 -9.21
C LYS A 20 -1.16 7.04 -8.53
N LYS A 21 -1.46 6.97 -7.23
CA LYS A 21 -1.90 8.11 -6.41
C LYS A 21 -0.72 8.94 -5.86
N GLU A 22 0.44 8.84 -6.48
CA GLU A 22 1.69 9.49 -6.07
C GLU A 22 2.13 9.15 -4.64
N MET A 23 1.68 8.01 -4.11
CA MET A 23 2.07 7.58 -2.77
C MET A 23 3.51 7.05 -2.79
N SER A 24 4.26 7.38 -1.74
CA SER A 24 5.65 6.92 -1.61
C SER A 24 5.72 5.39 -1.57
N LYS A 25 6.79 4.84 -2.14
CA LYS A 25 7.06 3.40 -2.22
C LYS A 25 6.86 2.70 -0.87
N SER A 26 7.46 3.24 0.19
CA SER A 26 7.38 2.67 1.55
C SER A 26 5.95 2.70 2.11
N ARG A 27 5.20 3.79 1.88
CA ARG A 27 3.82 3.93 2.38
C ARG A 27 2.86 3.03 1.62
N ALA A 28 3.02 2.93 0.30
CA ALA A 28 2.26 1.99 -0.53
C ALA A 28 2.52 0.54 -0.11
N ALA A 29 3.78 0.15 0.10
CA ALA A 29 4.14 -1.19 0.54
C ALA A 29 3.57 -1.52 1.93
N ALA A 30 3.65 -0.60 2.89
CA ALA A 30 3.08 -0.80 4.23
C ALA A 30 1.56 -1.01 4.19
N ILE A 31 0.84 -0.24 3.37
CA ILE A 31 -0.62 -0.35 3.21
C ILE A 31 -1.00 -1.65 2.50
N ALA A 32 -0.26 -2.04 1.46
CA ALA A 32 -0.46 -3.29 0.72
C ALA A 32 -0.12 -4.54 1.56
N ASN A 33 0.83 -4.44 2.49
CA ASN A 33 1.23 -5.52 3.40
C ASN A 33 0.33 -5.69 4.62
N SER A 34 -0.50 -4.69 4.91
CA SER A 34 -1.32 -4.65 6.10
C SER A 34 -2.81 -4.76 5.73
N PRO A 35 -3.41 -5.97 5.78
CA PRO A 35 -4.83 -6.13 5.51
C PRO A 35 -5.66 -5.27 6.49
N GLY A 36 -6.68 -4.58 5.98
CA GLY A 36 -7.53 -3.69 6.80
C GLY A 36 -6.92 -2.33 7.14
N SER A 37 -5.81 -1.93 6.53
CA SER A 37 -5.27 -0.55 6.59
C SER A 37 -6.30 0.50 6.16
N SER A 38 -7.12 0.19 5.15
CA SER A 38 -8.24 1.03 4.71
C SER A 38 -9.31 1.28 5.79
N ARG A 39 -9.59 0.29 6.64
CA ARG A 39 -10.56 0.40 7.75
C ARG A 39 -9.97 1.05 9.01
N ARG A 40 -8.67 0.85 9.26
CA ARG A 40 -7.99 1.42 10.44
C ARG A 40 -7.70 2.91 10.31
N GLY A 41 -7.44 3.41 9.10
CA GLY A 41 -7.22 4.84 8.84
C GLY A 41 -8.47 5.68 9.14
N GLY A 42 -9.65 5.23 8.71
CA GLY A 42 -10.91 5.97 8.91
C GLY A 42 -11.40 6.00 10.36
N LYS A 43 -11.03 5.01 11.19
CA LYS A 43 -11.40 4.98 12.62
C LYS A 43 -10.70 6.06 13.47
N LYS A 44 -9.59 6.64 12.99
CA LYS A 44 -8.85 7.67 13.74
C LYS A 44 -9.33 9.10 13.45
N SER A 45 -10.29 9.27 12.54
CA SER A 45 -10.80 10.56 12.07
C SER A 45 -12.18 10.92 12.62
N GLY A 46 -12.67 10.19 13.63
CA GLY A 46 -13.92 10.47 14.35
C GLY A 46 -13.65 11.17 15.67
#